data_AF-A0A934QUC6-F1
#
_entry.id   AF-A0A934QUC6-F1
#
_cell.length_a   1.000
_cell.length_b   1.000
_cell.length_c   1.000
_cell.angle_alpha   90.00
_cell.angle_beta   90.00
_cell.angle_gamma   90.00
#
_symmetry.space_group_name_H-M   'P 1'
#
loop_
_entity.id
_entity.type
_entity.pdbx_description
1 polymer ?
#
loop_
_entity_poly.entity_id
_entity_poly.type
_entity_poly.pdbx_seq_one_letter_code
_entity_poly.pdbx_strand_id
1 'polypeptide(L)'
;MDLDQMVQQSDPAKTLDSLLEAGTIAGAEPGQDVDGVSTTKYTVDVDFDRAMEQSGMSGELDQLPVDFEVDTIPVSVWIDERDLPLRVDVDMTEAIAQAAAQAEGSPMADMFDTAVISMKYYDWGAPVTVEAPPADQVEEATVN
;
A
#
# COMPACT_ATOMS: atom_id res chain seq x y z
N MET A 1 -1.11 21.57 -11.66
CA MET A 1 -0.73 20.78 -10.48
C MET A 1 0.70 21.19 -10.14
N ASP A 2 0.93 21.65 -8.92
CA ASP A 2 2.23 22.13 -8.47
C ASP A 2 3.16 20.95 -8.12
N LEU A 3 4.41 21.01 -8.59
CA LEU A 3 5.44 19.98 -8.32
C LEU A 3 5.65 19.76 -6.81
N ASP A 4 5.58 20.83 -6.02
CA ASP A 4 5.68 20.76 -4.55
C ASP A 4 4.54 19.96 -3.91
N GLN A 5 3.36 19.90 -4.54
CA GLN A 5 2.23 19.11 -4.05
C GLN A 5 2.40 17.62 -4.38
N MET A 6 2.99 17.29 -5.54
CA MET A 6 3.34 15.91 -5.90
C MET A 6 4.47 15.36 -5.03
N VAL A 7 5.49 16.17 -4.72
CA VAL A 7 6.60 15.77 -3.84
C VAL A 7 6.10 15.44 -2.43
N GLN A 8 5.13 16.20 -1.91
CA GLN A 8 4.53 15.93 -0.60
C GLN A 8 3.64 14.68 -0.57
N GLN A 9 3.03 14.29 -1.69
CA GLN A 9 2.29 13.02 -1.80
C GLN A 9 3.22 11.81 -1.92
N SER A 10 4.45 12.01 -2.41
CA SER A 10 5.45 10.96 -2.58
C SER A 10 6.32 10.73 -1.33
N ASP A 11 6.11 11.49 -0.24
CA ASP A 11 6.87 11.34 1.00
C ASP A 11 6.39 10.09 1.77
N PRO A 12 7.17 8.99 1.79
CA PRO A 12 6.71 7.75 2.39
C PRO A 12 6.67 7.81 3.91
N ALA A 13 7.37 8.77 4.53
CA ALA A 13 7.28 8.99 5.98
C ALA A 13 5.88 9.50 6.36
N LYS A 14 5.31 10.42 5.58
CA LYS A 14 3.94 10.91 5.81
C LYS A 14 2.88 9.85 5.57
N THR A 15 3.08 8.99 4.58
CA THR A 15 2.21 7.84 4.35
C THR A 15 2.26 6.88 5.54
N LEU A 16 3.45 6.65 6.10
CA LEU A 16 3.61 5.80 7.26
C LEU A 16 3.01 6.41 8.53
N ASP A 17 3.21 7.71 8.77
CA ASP A 17 2.57 8.43 9.88
C ASP A 17 1.05 8.31 9.79
N SER A 18 0.48 8.54 8.61
CA SER A 18 -0.97 8.43 8.38
C SER A 18 -1.48 7.01 8.65
N LEU A 19 -0.69 5.99 8.30
CA LEU A 19 -1.00 4.58 8.55
C LEU A 19 -0.94 4.23 10.03
N LEU A 20 0.04 4.78 10.76
CA LEU A 20 0.17 4.61 12.21
C LEU A 20 -0.92 5.37 12.99
N GLU A 21 -1.41 6.49 12.46
CA GLU A 21 -2.56 7.22 13.03
C GLU A 21 -3.90 6.50 12.76
N ALA A 22 -4.00 5.77 11.65
CA ALA A 22 -5.21 5.07 11.23
C ALA A 22 -5.33 3.63 11.78
N GLY A 23 -4.25 3.09 12.37
CA GLY A 23 -4.19 1.70 12.80
C GLY A 23 -3.69 1.50 14.23
N THR A 24 -3.80 0.27 14.72
CA THR A 24 -3.26 -0.13 16.03
C THR A 24 -2.10 -1.10 15.82
N ILE A 25 -0.98 -0.89 16.50
CA ILE A 25 0.15 -1.83 16.45
C ILE A 25 -0.28 -3.15 17.11
N ALA A 26 -0.44 -4.18 16.30
CA ALA A 26 -0.81 -5.53 16.70
C ALA A 26 0.41 -6.34 17.15
N GLY A 27 1.60 -6.03 16.63
CA GLY A 27 2.82 -6.75 16.97
C GLY A 27 4.10 -6.07 16.50
N ALA A 28 5.22 -6.51 17.09
CA ALA A 28 6.57 -6.11 16.69
C ALA A 28 7.51 -7.32 16.77
N GLU A 29 8.25 -7.57 15.69
CA GLU A 29 9.19 -8.67 15.53
C GLU A 29 10.56 -8.09 15.16
N PRO A 30 11.52 -7.99 16.10
CA PRO A 30 12.86 -7.48 15.81
C PRO A 30 13.72 -8.53 15.08
N GLY A 31 14.77 -8.07 14.40
CA GLY A 31 15.79 -8.93 13.78
C GLY A 31 15.33 -9.60 12.48
N GLN A 32 14.35 -9.02 11.80
CA GLN A 32 13.89 -9.49 10.50
C GLN A 32 14.85 -9.03 9.40
N ASP A 33 15.25 -9.92 8.51
CA ASP A 33 16.11 -9.57 7.38
C ASP A 33 15.27 -9.07 6.20
N VAL A 34 15.62 -7.90 5.67
CA VAL A 34 15.10 -7.39 4.41
C VAL A 34 16.29 -7.05 3.52
N ASP A 35 16.50 -7.87 2.49
CA ASP A 35 17.58 -7.69 1.51
C ASP A 35 18.98 -7.54 2.17
N GLY A 36 19.25 -8.28 3.26
CA GLY A 36 20.51 -8.22 4.01
C GLY A 36 20.61 -7.13 5.08
N VAL A 37 19.54 -6.35 5.27
CA VAL A 37 19.45 -5.32 6.33
C VAL A 37 18.60 -5.87 7.48
N SER A 38 19.13 -5.80 8.70
CA SER A 38 18.36 -6.13 9.91
C SER A 38 17.33 -5.03 10.18
N THR A 39 16.09 -5.44 10.36
CA THR A 39 14.92 -4.56 10.56
C THR A 39 14.08 -5.04 11.73
N THR A 40 13.19 -4.16 12.20
CA THR A 40 12.06 -4.55 13.04
C THR A 40 10.80 -4.53 12.19
N LYS A 41 10.09 -5.66 12.12
CA LYS A 41 8.79 -5.75 11.48
C LYS A 41 7.72 -5.35 12.48
N TYR A 42 6.90 -4.38 12.13
CA TYR A 42 5.70 -4.00 12.85
C TYR A 42 4.49 -4.49 12.08
N THR A 43 3.53 -5.09 12.79
CA THR A 43 2.21 -5.40 12.24
C THR A 43 1.23 -4.38 12.79
N VAL A 44 0.50 -3.73 11.89
CA VAL A 44 -0.49 -2.70 12.20
C VAL A 44 -1.82 -3.17 11.64
N ASP A 45 -2.84 -3.27 12.49
CA ASP A 45 -4.21 -3.51 12.05
C ASP A 45 -4.83 -2.16 11.66
N VAL A 46 -5.11 -1.99 10.37
CA VAL A 46 -5.71 -0.78 9.82
C VAL A 46 -7.19 -1.03 9.60
N ASP A 47 -8.05 -0.10 10.02
CA ASP A 47 -9.48 -0.15 9.77
C ASP A 47 -9.79 -0.14 8.26
N PHE A 48 -10.54 -1.13 7.79
CA PHE A 48 -10.81 -1.32 6.36
C PHE A 48 -11.60 -0.15 5.75
N ASP A 49 -12.67 0.27 6.42
CA ASP A 49 -13.53 1.36 5.95
C ASP A 49 -12.73 2.66 5.83
N ARG A 50 -11.95 2.99 6.87
CA ARG A 50 -11.08 4.17 6.89
C ARG A 50 -10.01 4.12 5.80
N ALA A 51 -9.42 2.95 5.53
CA ALA A 51 -8.44 2.79 4.46
C ALA A 51 -9.07 3.06 3.08
N MET A 52 -10.28 2.57 2.85
CA MET A 52 -11.03 2.80 1.60
C MET A 52 -11.47 4.25 1.43
N GLU A 53 -11.82 4.94 2.53
CA GLU A 53 -12.08 6.38 2.51
C GLU A 53 -10.83 7.19 2.11
N GLN A 54 -9.67 6.84 2.67
CA GLN A 54 -8.41 7.52 2.39
C GLN A 54 -7.87 7.28 0.98
N SER A 55 -8.12 6.10 0.40
CA SER A 55 -7.75 5.79 -0.99
C SER A 55 -8.65 6.49 -2.01
N GLY A 56 -9.76 7.10 -1.57
CA GLY A 56 -10.78 7.68 -2.44
C GLY A 56 -11.70 6.64 -3.08
N MET A 57 -11.64 5.39 -2.62
CA MET A 57 -12.43 4.25 -3.10
C MET A 57 -13.68 4.01 -2.24
N SER A 58 -14.10 4.98 -1.43
CA SER A 58 -15.28 4.84 -0.55
C SER A 58 -16.56 4.53 -1.32
N GLY A 59 -16.71 4.99 -2.58
CA GLY A 59 -17.83 4.62 -3.43
C GLY A 59 -17.82 3.17 -3.94
N GLU A 60 -16.73 2.44 -3.72
CA GLU A 60 -16.62 1.00 -4.00
C GLU A 60 -17.06 0.16 -2.78
N LEU A 61 -17.16 0.75 -1.58
CA LEU A 61 -17.72 0.08 -0.40
C LEU A 61 -19.19 -0.31 -0.62
N ASP A 62 -19.98 0.56 -1.24
CA ASP A 62 -21.39 0.29 -1.56
C ASP A 62 -21.57 -0.83 -2.60
N GLN A 63 -20.49 -1.19 -3.31
CA GLN A 63 -20.46 -2.27 -4.30
C GLN A 63 -19.99 -3.58 -3.68
N LEU A 64 -19.53 -3.57 -2.42
CA LEU A 64 -19.18 -4.78 -1.71
C LEU A 64 -20.44 -5.59 -1.38
N PRO A 65 -20.32 -6.93 -1.31
CA PRO A 65 -21.41 -7.80 -0.89
C PRO A 65 -21.97 -7.40 0.49
N VAL A 66 -23.27 -7.60 0.71
CA VAL A 66 -23.94 -7.31 1.99
C VAL A 66 -23.40 -8.11 3.17
N ASP A 67 -22.75 -9.25 2.90
CA ASP A 67 -22.10 -10.11 3.89
C ASP A 67 -20.56 -9.95 3.89
N PHE A 68 -20.04 -8.82 3.37
CA PHE A 68 -18.62 -8.51 3.46
C PHE A 68 -18.30 -8.06 4.90
N GLU A 69 -17.45 -8.82 5.58
CA GLU A 69 -17.19 -8.70 7.03
C GLU A 69 -15.68 -8.52 7.32
N VAL A 70 -14.95 -7.77 6.48
CA VAL A 70 -13.56 -7.41 6.78
C VAL A 70 -13.52 -6.11 7.56
N ASP A 71 -13.24 -6.23 8.87
CA ASP A 71 -13.11 -5.07 9.76
C ASP A 71 -11.73 -4.40 9.64
N THR A 72 -10.66 -5.20 9.52
CA THR A 72 -9.28 -4.70 9.50
C THR A 72 -8.42 -5.37 8.42
N ILE A 73 -7.46 -4.60 7.92
CA ILE A 73 -6.42 -5.05 7.00
C ILE A 73 -5.09 -5.09 7.76
N PRO A 74 -4.41 -6.25 7.85
CA PRO A 74 -3.08 -6.31 8.43
C PRO A 74 -2.05 -5.68 7.49
N VAL A 75 -1.32 -4.70 8.01
CA VAL A 75 -0.21 -4.04 7.31
C VAL A 75 1.09 -4.34 8.05
N SER A 76 2.05 -4.94 7.35
CA SER A 76 3.39 -5.18 7.87
C SER A 76 4.36 -4.13 7.37
N VAL A 77 5.12 -3.51 8.28
CA VAL A 77 6.13 -2.50 7.95
C VAL A 77 7.47 -2.94 8.52
N TRP A 78 8.51 -2.98 7.69
CA TRP A 78 9.88 -3.28 8.11
C TRP A 78 10.69 -2.00 8.18
N ILE A 79 11.15 -1.67 9.39
CA ILE A 79 11.89 -0.43 9.69
C ILE A 79 13.33 -0.78 10.06
N ASP A 80 14.30 -0.09 9.47
CA ASP A 80 15.73 -0.26 9.76
C ASP A 80 16.20 0.54 10.99
N GLU A 81 17.48 0.45 11.33
CA GLU A 81 18.07 1.17 12.46
C GLU A 81 18.09 2.70 12.32
N ARG A 82 17.78 3.23 11.12
CA ARG A 82 17.71 4.67 10.82
C ARG A 82 16.27 5.17 10.89
N ASP A 83 15.34 4.35 11.39
CA ASP A 83 13.91 4.60 11.41
C ASP A 83 13.31 4.80 10.00
N LEU A 84 13.92 4.18 8.97
CA LEU A 84 13.42 4.24 7.60
C LEU A 84 12.71 2.95 7.22
N PRO A 85 11.51 3.02 6.61
CA PRO A 85 10.85 1.84 6.09
C PRO A 85 11.64 1.31 4.88
N LEU A 86 11.85 0.00 4.84
CA LEU A 86 12.45 -0.71 3.70
C LEU A 86 11.40 -1.50 2.90
N ARG A 87 10.33 -1.92 3.59
CA ARG A 87 9.23 -2.67 2.99
C ARG A 87 7.93 -2.36 3.73
N VAL A 88 6.85 -2.32 2.98
CA VAL A 88 5.47 -2.28 3.48
C VAL A 88 4.69 -3.32 2.72
N ASP A 89 4.03 -4.23 3.43
CA ASP A 89 3.14 -5.23 2.86
C ASP A 89 1.73 -5.01 3.39
N VAL A 90 0.77 -4.90 2.48
CA VAL A 90 -0.66 -4.83 2.79
C VAL A 90 -1.26 -6.19 2.44
N ASP A 91 -1.77 -6.91 3.43
CA ASP A 91 -2.37 -8.22 3.23
C ASP A 91 -3.86 -8.09 2.93
N MET A 92 -4.23 -8.28 1.67
CA MET A 92 -5.61 -8.21 1.19
C MET A 92 -6.23 -9.61 1.00
N THR A 93 -5.58 -10.66 1.50
CA THR A 93 -5.99 -12.04 1.25
C THR A 93 -7.44 -12.27 1.68
N GLU A 94 -7.82 -11.83 2.88
CA GLU A 94 -9.17 -12.01 3.40
C GLU A 94 -10.22 -11.21 2.62
N ALA A 95 -9.94 -9.93 2.34
CA ALA A 95 -10.83 -9.06 1.56
C ALA A 95 -11.11 -9.63 0.16
N ILE A 96 -10.06 -10.11 -0.52
CA ILE A 96 -10.21 -10.71 -1.84
C ILE A 96 -10.94 -12.05 -1.76
N ALA A 97 -10.65 -12.88 -0.77
CA ALA A 97 -11.33 -14.16 -0.59
C ALA A 97 -12.83 -13.98 -0.35
N GLN A 98 -13.23 -13.06 0.52
CA GLN A 98 -14.64 -12.78 0.80
C GLN A 98 -15.37 -12.18 -0.43
N ALA A 99 -14.74 -11.22 -1.12
CA ALA A 99 -15.30 -10.66 -2.34
C ALA A 99 -15.47 -11.71 -3.45
N ALA A 100 -14.52 -12.64 -3.56
CA ALA A 100 -14.52 -13.67 -4.61
C ALA A 100 -15.48 -14.84 -4.31
N ALA A 101 -15.67 -15.22 -3.04
CA ALA A 101 -16.60 -16.29 -2.64
C ALA A 101 -18.06 -16.03 -3.06
N GLN A 102 -18.44 -14.77 -3.19
CA GLN A 102 -19.81 -14.34 -3.53
C GLN A 102 -20.02 -14.13 -5.04
N ALA A 103 -18.94 -14.04 -5.82
CA ALA A 103 -19.00 -14.05 -7.27
C ALA A 103 -19.16 -15.50 -7.76
N GLU A 104 -20.40 -16.03 -7.75
CA GLU A 104 -20.67 -17.40 -8.21
C GLU A 104 -19.99 -17.69 -9.57
N GLY A 105 -19.04 -18.62 -9.59
CA GLY A 105 -18.30 -19.02 -10.79
C GLY A 105 -17.07 -18.17 -11.14
N SER A 106 -16.67 -17.22 -10.29
CA SER A 106 -15.39 -16.52 -10.46
C SER A 106 -14.22 -17.44 -10.07
N PRO A 107 -13.29 -17.75 -10.99
CA PRO A 107 -12.08 -18.50 -10.64
C PRO A 107 -11.13 -17.72 -9.74
N MET A 108 -11.49 -16.49 -9.33
CA MET A 108 -10.63 -15.56 -8.61
C MET A 108 -10.37 -15.99 -7.16
N ALA A 109 -11.36 -16.61 -6.50
CA ALA A 109 -11.21 -17.12 -5.13
C ALA A 109 -10.20 -18.27 -5.04
N ASP A 110 -10.19 -19.14 -6.05
CA ASP A 110 -9.31 -20.31 -6.13
C ASP A 110 -7.97 -20.02 -6.84
N MET A 111 -7.78 -18.79 -7.37
CA MET A 111 -6.57 -18.43 -8.14
C MET A 111 -5.40 -17.99 -7.25
N PHE A 112 -5.67 -17.49 -6.05
CA PHE A 112 -4.64 -16.91 -5.18
C PHE A 112 -4.83 -17.37 -3.73
N ASP A 113 -3.88 -18.16 -3.21
CA ASP A 113 -3.83 -18.53 -1.79
C ASP A 113 -3.48 -17.32 -0.90
N THR A 114 -2.79 -16.32 -1.47
CA THR A 114 -2.39 -15.08 -0.81
C THR A 114 -2.47 -13.91 -1.77
N ALA A 115 -2.88 -12.75 -1.26
CA ALA A 115 -2.94 -11.51 -2.01
C ALA A 115 -2.30 -10.37 -1.20
N VAL A 116 -1.00 -10.19 -1.40
CA VAL A 116 -0.21 -9.19 -0.68
C VAL A 116 0.29 -8.13 -1.65
N ILE A 117 -0.02 -6.87 -1.37
CA ILE A 117 0.56 -5.72 -2.07
C ILE A 117 1.85 -5.35 -1.34
N SER A 118 2.99 -5.54 -2.00
CA SER A 118 4.31 -5.23 -1.43
C SER A 118 4.90 -3.98 -2.06
N MET A 119 5.27 -3.03 -1.22
CA MET A 119 5.98 -1.80 -1.57
C MET A 119 7.36 -1.84 -0.94
N LYS A 120 8.41 -1.70 -1.76
CA LYS A 120 9.79 -1.62 -1.29
C LYS A 120 10.34 -0.22 -1.44
N TYR A 121 11.07 0.24 -0.43
CA TYR A 121 11.73 1.53 -0.39
C TYR A 121 13.22 1.33 -0.28
N TYR A 122 13.98 2.05 -1.10
CA TYR A 122 15.42 1.92 -1.19
C TYR A 122 16.03 3.26 -1.65
N ASP A 123 17.36 3.37 -1.58
CA ASP A 123 18.12 4.56 -2.01
C ASP A 123 17.66 5.88 -1.38
N TRP A 124 17.24 5.82 -0.11
CA TRP A 124 16.88 7.00 0.69
C TRP A 124 17.97 8.08 0.63
N GLY A 125 17.59 9.28 0.19
CA GLY A 125 18.48 10.44 0.09
C GLY A 125 19.41 10.44 -1.13
N ALA A 126 19.32 9.44 -2.02
CA ALA A 126 20.07 9.44 -3.27
C ALA A 126 19.56 10.55 -4.21
N PRO A 127 20.46 11.20 -4.97
CA PRO A 127 20.06 12.21 -5.93
C PRO A 127 19.29 11.57 -7.08
N VAL A 128 18.05 12.02 -7.29
CA VAL A 128 17.24 11.60 -8.45
C VAL A 128 17.58 12.50 -9.64
N THR A 129 17.96 11.88 -10.76
CA THR A 129 18.11 12.58 -12.03
C THR A 129 16.87 12.34 -12.86
N VAL A 130 16.16 13.42 -13.18
CA VAL A 130 14.99 13.38 -14.07
C VAL A 130 15.44 13.86 -15.45
N GLU A 131 15.47 12.96 -16.41
CA GLU A 131 15.71 13.30 -17.81
C GLU A 131 14.37 13.39 -18.55
N ALA A 132 14.22 14.42 -19.38
CA ALA A 132 13.04 14.51 -20.24
C ALA A 132 13.02 13.33 -21.23
N PRO A 133 11.87 12.71 -21.47
CA PRO A 133 11.76 11.71 -22.52
C PRO A 133 12.19 12.34 -23.86
N PRO A 134 12.80 11.56 -24.79
CA PRO A 134 13.20 12.04 -26.09
C PRO A 134 12.03 12.74 -26.80
N ALA A 135 12.30 13.85 -27.49
CA ALA A 135 11.26 14.65 -28.15
C ALA A 135 10.42 13.82 -29.16
N ASP A 136 11.00 12.77 -29.73
CA ASP A 136 10.32 11.84 -30.64
C ASP A 136 9.32 10.89 -29.94
N GLN A 137 9.26 10.91 -28.60
CA GLN A 137 8.31 10.14 -27.76
C GLN A 137 7.28 11.03 -27.07
N VAL A 138 7.25 12.32 -27.38
CA VAL A 138 6.30 13.29 -26.82
C VAL A 138 5.32 13.71 -27.92
N GLU A 139 4.11 13.16 -27.90
CA GLU A 139 2.99 13.74 -28.65
C GLU A 139 2.38 14.88 -27.82
N GLU A 140 2.20 16.06 -28.42
CA GLU A 140 1.41 17.12 -27.79
C GLU A 140 -0.05 16.64 -27.66
N ALA A 141 -0.51 16.47 -26.42
CA ALA A 141 -1.91 16.20 -26.15
C ALA A 141 -2.76 17.40 -26.59
N THR A 142 -3.34 17.32 -27.79
CA THR A 142 -4.36 18.28 -28.23
C THR A 142 -5.67 17.92 -27.56
N VAL A 143 -5.99 18.65 -26.50
CA VAL A 143 -7.32 18.61 -25.88
C VAL A 143 -8.30 19.24 -26.87
N ASN A 144 -9.19 18.44 -27.46
CA ASN A 144 -10.39 18.90 -28.16
C ASN A 144 -11.54 19.10 -27.18
#